data_AF-A0A529HWA3-F1
#
_entry.id   AF-A0A529HWA3-F1
#
_cell.length_a   1.000
_cell.length_b   1.000
_cell.length_c   1.000
_cell.angle_alpha   90.00
_cell.angle_beta   90.00
_cell.angle_gamma   90.00
#
_symmetry.space_group_name_H-M   'P 1'
#
loop_
_entity.id
_entity.type
_entity.pdbx_description
1 polymer ?
#
loop_
_entity_poly.entity_id
_entity_poly.type
_entity_poly.pdbx_seq_one_letter_code
_entity_poly.pdbx_strand_id
1 'polypeptide(L)' 'YAQPFNGRMFDCGSKEGFIEATIAFALARDDMKGPVFEMLQQFVRTHERREEAA' A
#
# COMPACT_ATOMS: atom_id res chain seq x y z
N TYR A 1 20.24 23.31 -14.91
CA TYR A 1 18.79 23.57 -14.84
C TYR A 1 18.10 22.30 -14.36
N ALA A 2 17.07 22.39 -13.52
CA ALA A 2 16.27 21.24 -13.06
C ALA A 2 14.89 21.30 -13.71
N GLN A 3 14.39 20.15 -14.19
CA GLN A 3 13.06 20.01 -14.80
C GLN A 3 12.08 19.42 -13.77
N PRO A 4 10.83 19.92 -13.68
CA PRO A 4 9.83 19.36 -12.78
C PRO A 4 9.44 17.95 -13.23
N PHE A 5 9.36 17.03 -12.26
CA PHE A 5 8.85 15.69 -12.46
C PHE A 5 7.33 15.66 -12.21
N ASN A 6 6.56 15.12 -13.17
CA ASN A 6 5.09 15.07 -13.11
C ASN A 6 4.55 13.68 -12.71
N GLY A 7 5.31 12.89 -11.96
CA GLY A 7 4.87 11.58 -11.47
C GLY A 7 4.73 11.53 -9.96
N ARG A 8 4.27 10.37 -9.48
CA ARG A 8 4.27 10.04 -8.04
C ARG A 8 5.62 9.45 -7.65
N MET A 9 6.17 9.90 -6.54
CA MET A 9 7.33 9.30 -5.90
C MET A 9 6.89 8.58 -4.62
N PHE A 10 7.57 7.50 -4.29
CA PHE A 10 7.43 6.82 -3.01
C PHE A 10 8.75 6.93 -2.26
N ASP A 11 8.70 7.24 -0.96
CA ASP A 11 9.89 7.22 -0.12
C ASP A 11 10.21 5.80 0.35
N CYS A 12 10.90 5.03 -0.49
CA CYS A 12 11.33 3.68 -0.13
C CYS A 12 12.47 3.65 0.93
N GLY A 13 12.91 4.80 1.45
CA GLY A 13 13.88 4.88 2.55
C GLY A 13 13.26 4.64 3.93
N SER A 14 11.94 4.85 4.06
CA SER A 14 11.18 4.54 5.27
C SER A 14 10.50 3.16 5.18
N LYS A 15 10.17 2.57 6.33
CA LYS A 15 9.51 1.25 6.37
C LYS A 15 8.09 1.38 5.80
N GLU A 16 7.42 2.44 6.20
CA GLU A 16 6.06 2.78 5.80
C GLU A 16 6.02 3.06 4.29
N GLY A 17 6.96 3.85 3.76
CA GLY A 17 7.00 4.16 2.34
C GLY A 17 7.40 2.98 1.46
N PHE A 18 8.23 2.05 1.94
CA PHE A 18 8.48 0.77 1.25
C PHE A 18 7.21 -0.08 1.14
N ILE A 19 6.42 -0.17 2.22
CA ILE A 19 5.14 -0.89 2.22
C ILE A 19 4.14 -0.21 1.28
N GLU A 20 4.04 1.12 1.34
CA GLU A 20 3.15 1.90 0.48
C GLU A 20 3.47 1.68 -1.01
N ALA A 21 4.74 1.78 -1.39
CA ALA A 21 5.19 1.54 -2.75
C ALA A 21 4.79 0.14 -3.22
N THR A 22 5.10 -0.88 -2.41
CA THR A 22 4.80 -2.28 -2.73
C THR A 22 3.30 -2.50 -2.95
N ILE A 23 2.45 -1.97 -2.05
CA ILE A 23 1.00 -2.06 -2.18
C ILE A 23 0.52 -1.35 -3.44
N ALA A 24 1.00 -0.14 -3.70
CA ALA A 24 0.57 0.65 -4.86
C ALA A 24 0.90 -0.06 -6.19
N PHE A 25 2.11 -0.62 -6.32
CA PHE A 25 2.49 -1.37 -7.52
C PHE A 25 1.73 -2.69 -7.65
N ALA A 26 1.47 -3.40 -6.54
CA ALA A 26 0.71 -4.63 -6.56
C ALA A 26 -0.76 -4.41 -6.97
N LEU A 27 -1.38 -3.32 -6.52
CA LEU A 27 -2.76 -2.97 -6.90
C LEU A 27 -2.89 -2.42 -8.32
N ALA A 28 -1.78 -1.99 -8.94
CA ALA A 28 -1.76 -1.54 -10.33
C ALA A 28 -1.70 -2.71 -11.34
N ARG A 29 -1.44 -3.94 -10.88
CA ARG A 29 -1.28 -5.11 -11.74
C ARG A 29 -2.53 -5.99 -11.76
N ASP A 30 -3.01 -6.34 -12.95
CA ASP A 30 -4.26 -7.10 -13.10
C ASP A 30 -4.21 -8.52 -12.49
N ASP A 31 -3.05 -9.17 -12.53
CA ASP A 31 -2.82 -10.51 -11.97
C ASP A 31 -2.74 -10.53 -10.43
N MET A 32 -2.48 -9.37 -9.82
CA MET A 32 -2.23 -9.26 -8.38
C MET A 32 -3.30 -8.46 -7.64
N LYS A 33 -3.94 -7.49 -8.30
CA LYS A 33 -4.85 -6.52 -7.68
C LYS A 33 -5.97 -7.18 -6.88
N GLY A 34 -6.62 -8.21 -7.43
CA GLY A 34 -7.71 -8.92 -6.76
C GLY A 34 -7.27 -9.54 -5.43
N PRO A 35 -6.35 -10.53 -5.45
CA PRO A 35 -5.85 -11.17 -4.23
C PRO A 35 -5.26 -10.19 -3.20
N VAL A 36 -4.53 -9.17 -3.66
CA VAL A 36 -3.90 -8.17 -2.77
C VAL A 36 -4.95 -7.30 -2.11
N PHE A 37 -5.97 -6.85 -2.85
CA PHE A 37 -7.05 -6.04 -2.29
C PHE A 37 -7.84 -6.81 -1.22
N GLU A 38 -8.18 -8.08 -1.48
CA GLU A 38 -8.84 -8.95 -0.50
C GLU A 38 -8.02 -9.15 0.77
N MET A 39 -6.70 -9.39 0.60
CA MET A 39 -5.76 -9.53 1.72
C MET A 39 -5.70 -8.26 2.59
N LEU A 40 -5.60 -7.08 1.97
CA LEU A 40 -5.57 -5.80 2.68
C LEU A 40 -6.87 -5.57 3.47
N GLN A 41 -8.03 -5.86 2.88
CA GLN A 41 -9.31 -5.77 3.58
C GLN A 41 -9.37 -6.71 4.79
N GLN A 42 -8.81 -7.92 4.70
CA GLN A 42 -8.75 -8.86 5.82
C GLN A 42 -7.88 -8.32 6.97
N PHE A 43 -6.74 -7.71 6.67
CA PHE A 43 -5.87 -7.12 7.69
C PHE A 43 -6.55 -5.96 8.41
N VAL A 44 -7.18 -5.04 7.68
CA VAL A 44 -7.92 -3.91 8.27
C VAL A 44 -9.03 -4.41 9.20
N ARG A 45 -9.91 -5.30 8.72
CA ARG A 45 -10.99 -5.89 9.54
C ARG A 45 -10.48 -6.63 10.78
N THR A 46 -9.29 -7.20 10.71
CA THR A 46 -8.69 -7.90 11.87
C THR A 46 -8.10 -6.92 12.87
N HIS A 47 -7.53 -5.80 12.40
CA HIS A 47 -7.04 -4.75 13.26
C HIS A 47 -8.19 -4.04 13.99
N GLU A 48 -9.25 -3.66 13.27
CA GLU A 48 -10.43 -3.00 13.85
C GLU A 48 -11.04 -3.82 15.01
N ARG A 49 -11.24 -5.12 14.80
CA ARG A 49 -11.75 -6.04 15.84
C ARG A 49 -10.85 -6.15 17.07
N ARG A 50 -9.54 -5.95 16.92
CA ARG A 50 -8.59 -5.99 18.04
C ARG A 50 -8.62 -4.68 18.84
N GLU A 51 -8.79 -3.55 18.15
CA GLU A 51 -8.96 -2.24 18.79
C GLU A 51 -10.28 -2.15 19.56
N GLU A 52 -11.38 -2.71 19.03
CA GLU A 52 -12.68 -2.74 19.72
C GLU A 52 -12.68 -3.63 20.98
N ALA A 53 -11.79 -4.61 21.05
CA ALA A 53 -11.67 -5.55 22.15
C ALA A 53 -10.63 -5.12 23.23
N ALA A 54 -9.88 -4.04 22.97
CA ALA A 54 -8.87 -3.48 23.86
C ALA A 54 -9.42 -2.30 24.68
#